data_AF-A0A381W266-F1
#
_entry.id   AF-A0A381W266-F1
#
_cell.length_a   1.000
_cell.length_b   1.000
_cell.length_c   1.000
_cell.angle_alpha   90.00
_cell.angle_beta   90.00
_cell.angle_gamma   90.00
#
_symmetry.space_group_name_H-M   'P 1'
#
loop_
_entity.id
_entity.type
_entity.pdbx_description
1 polymer ?
#
loop_
_entity_poly.entity_id
_entity_poly.type
_entity_poly.pdbx_seq_one_letter_code
_entity_poly.pdbx_strand_id
1 'polypeptide(L)'
;MKRIQLVLLWVCFLTVPSVGSAEQPESTLPVLSEAPIIVNTVTGPVRIVPIKGLVYPWALAFLPNGDMLVTEQNRTTLRLIHDGVLDPKPITGLPPVSTSQRRDTAGVDVTVHPKFSENQLVYVAYWKPQSGDADLRTATIVRARLDGYALVEMEEIFESVSWTDGPSSIRVIFGPDGMLYFTIGAPISTEKAGEAMWSQAPDQHGGKILRINDDGTVPQDNPF
;
A
#
# COMPACT_ATOMS: atom_id res chain seq x y z
N MET A 1 -58.82 1.96 56.32
CA MET A 1 -59.06 2.21 54.88
C MET A 1 -57.74 2.60 54.23
N LYS A 2 -57.07 1.66 53.55
CA LYS A 2 -55.87 1.91 52.73
C LYS A 2 -56.15 1.32 51.35
N ARG A 3 -56.14 2.17 50.33
CA ARG A 3 -56.48 1.85 48.94
C ARG A 3 -55.34 1.04 48.31
N ILE A 4 -55.68 -0.09 47.68
CA ILE A 4 -54.78 -0.88 46.84
C ILE A 4 -54.82 -0.26 45.45
N GLN A 5 -53.68 0.25 44.96
CA GLN A 5 -53.52 0.70 43.58
C GLN A 5 -53.08 -0.49 42.72
N LEU A 6 -53.94 -0.88 41.78
CA LEU A 6 -53.68 -1.87 40.74
C LEU A 6 -52.95 -1.15 39.59
N VAL A 7 -51.69 -1.53 39.32
CA VAL A 7 -50.95 -1.03 38.14
C VAL A 7 -51.14 -2.04 37.00
N LEU A 8 -51.90 -1.65 35.98
CA LEU A 8 -52.01 -2.40 34.73
C LEU A 8 -50.74 -2.17 33.90
N LEU A 9 -49.95 -3.22 33.65
CA LEU A 9 -48.90 -3.20 32.62
C LEU A 9 -49.54 -3.40 31.25
N TRP A 10 -49.44 -2.39 30.38
CA TRP A 10 -49.70 -2.51 28.95
C TRP A 10 -48.41 -2.90 28.24
N VAL A 11 -48.38 -4.08 27.62
CA VAL A 11 -47.31 -4.50 26.71
C VAL A 11 -47.73 -4.13 25.29
N CYS A 12 -47.17 -3.04 24.76
CA CYS A 12 -47.30 -2.69 23.35
C CYS A 12 -46.34 -3.56 22.51
N PHE A 13 -46.88 -4.46 21.69
CA PHE A 13 -46.13 -5.06 20.59
C PHE A 13 -45.98 -4.04 19.46
N LEU A 14 -44.77 -3.50 19.28
CA LEU A 14 -44.40 -2.75 18.09
C LEU A 14 -44.01 -3.75 17.00
N THR A 15 -44.85 -3.91 15.99
CA THR A 15 -44.50 -4.60 14.75
C THR A 15 -43.54 -3.71 13.96
N VAL A 16 -42.28 -4.14 13.82
CA VAL A 16 -41.32 -3.50 12.93
C VAL A 16 -41.67 -3.93 11.49
N PRO A 17 -42.04 -3.02 10.57
CA PRO A 17 -42.22 -3.39 9.17
C PRO A 17 -40.88 -3.86 8.60
N SER A 18 -40.88 -4.99 7.89
CA SER A 18 -39.68 -5.47 7.20
C SER A 18 -39.28 -4.43 6.16
N VAL A 19 -38.08 -3.87 6.30
CA VAL A 19 -37.45 -3.10 5.23
C VAL A 19 -37.27 -4.06 4.07
N GLY A 20 -38.01 -3.83 2.98
CA GLY A 20 -37.83 -4.57 1.74
C GLY A 20 -36.39 -4.42 1.29
N SER A 21 -35.73 -5.54 1.01
CA SER A 21 -34.40 -5.55 0.43
C SER A 21 -34.49 -4.85 -0.93
N ALA A 22 -34.02 -3.60 -1.02
CA ALA A 22 -33.83 -2.96 -2.30
C ALA A 22 -32.79 -3.79 -3.07
N GLU A 23 -33.20 -4.40 -4.18
CA GLU A 23 -32.26 -5.01 -5.13
C GLU A 23 -31.26 -3.93 -5.55
N GLN A 24 -29.97 -4.16 -5.24
CA GLN A 24 -28.92 -3.35 -5.84
C GLN A 24 -29.01 -3.54 -7.36
N PRO A 25 -29.05 -2.45 -8.16
CA PRO A 25 -29.04 -2.58 -9.61
C PRO A 25 -27.83 -3.42 -10.04
N GLU A 26 -28.08 -4.38 -10.94
CA GLU A 26 -27.05 -5.24 -11.51
C GLU A 26 -25.90 -4.38 -12.05
N SER A 27 -24.68 -4.67 -11.58
CA SER A 27 -23.47 -3.98 -12.02
C SER A 27 -23.31 -4.15 -13.52
N THR A 28 -23.49 -3.09 -14.30
CA THR A 28 -23.27 -3.04 -15.76
C THR A 28 -21.79 -2.97 -16.14
N LEU A 29 -20.88 -3.19 -15.19
CA LEU A 29 -19.45 -3.25 -15.49
C LEU A 29 -19.22 -4.34 -16.56
N PRO A 30 -18.54 -4.02 -17.67
CA PRO A 30 -18.26 -5.02 -18.70
C PRO A 30 -17.50 -6.18 -18.06
N VAL A 31 -17.97 -7.40 -18.33
CA VAL A 31 -17.25 -8.61 -17.95
C VAL A 31 -15.87 -8.52 -18.57
N LEU A 32 -14.83 -8.48 -17.73
CA LEU A 32 -13.45 -8.46 -18.20
C LEU A 32 -13.20 -9.73 -19.01
N SER A 33 -12.69 -9.56 -20.24
CA SER A 33 -12.27 -10.66 -21.10
C SER A 33 -11.31 -11.59 -20.37
N GLU A 34 -11.32 -12.88 -20.71
CA GLU A 34 -10.33 -13.87 -20.24
C GLU A 34 -8.99 -13.72 -20.99
N ALA A 35 -9.04 -13.24 -22.23
CA ALA A 35 -7.87 -13.09 -23.10
C ALA A 35 -7.50 -11.61 -23.29
N PRO A 36 -6.24 -11.29 -23.65
CA PRO A 36 -5.87 -9.95 -24.02
C PRO A 36 -6.74 -9.39 -25.15
N ILE A 37 -7.20 -8.15 -25.01
CA ILE A 37 -7.99 -7.44 -26.03
C ILE A 37 -7.34 -6.12 -26.39
N ILE A 38 -7.58 -5.66 -27.61
CA ILE A 38 -7.21 -4.30 -28.05
C ILE A 38 -8.48 -3.47 -28.04
N VAL A 39 -8.47 -2.39 -27.27
CA VAL A 39 -9.54 -1.39 -27.24
C VAL A 39 -9.04 -0.13 -27.93
N ASN A 40 -9.73 0.29 -28.98
CA ASN A 40 -9.44 1.55 -29.63
C ASN A 40 -9.98 2.70 -28.78
N THR A 41 -9.11 3.61 -28.38
CA THR A 41 -9.47 4.83 -27.63
C THR A 41 -9.24 6.05 -28.51
N VAL A 42 -9.70 7.22 -28.06
CA VAL A 42 -9.45 8.49 -28.75
C VAL A 42 -7.95 8.84 -28.86
N THR A 43 -7.10 8.28 -28.01
CA THR A 43 -5.64 8.49 -28.02
C THR A 43 -4.87 7.36 -28.72
N GLY A 44 -5.57 6.33 -29.22
CA GLY A 44 -4.98 5.18 -29.90
C GLY A 44 -5.38 3.82 -29.31
N PRO A 45 -4.90 2.71 -29.90
CA PRO A 45 -5.19 1.38 -29.40
C PRO A 45 -4.49 1.12 -28.06
N VAL A 46 -5.24 0.58 -27.09
CA VAL A 46 -4.73 0.12 -25.80
C VAL A 46 -4.90 -1.40 -25.71
N ARG A 47 -3.83 -2.12 -25.37
CA ARG A 47 -3.88 -3.55 -25.08
C ARG A 47 -4.23 -3.76 -23.61
N ILE A 48 -5.35 -4.41 -23.33
CA ILE A 48 -5.80 -4.78 -21.99
C ILE A 48 -5.45 -6.25 -21.76
N VAL A 49 -4.71 -6.55 -20.70
CA VAL A 49 -4.35 -7.91 -20.29
C VAL A 49 -4.99 -8.19 -18.92
N PRO A 50 -5.97 -9.11 -18.83
CA PRO A 50 -6.60 -9.49 -17.57
C PRO A 50 -5.65 -10.38 -16.75
N ILE A 51 -5.37 -9.99 -15.51
CA ILE A 51 -4.52 -10.77 -14.59
C ILE A 51 -5.34 -11.15 -13.36
N LYS A 52 -5.38 -12.45 -13.07
CA LYS A 52 -6.19 -13.04 -11.99
C LYS A 52 -5.30 -13.68 -10.93
N GLY A 53 -5.86 -13.88 -9.73
CA GLY A 53 -5.18 -14.59 -8.63
C GLY A 53 -4.31 -13.70 -7.72
N LEU A 54 -4.30 -12.39 -7.96
CA LEU A 54 -3.76 -11.40 -7.03
C LEU A 54 -4.72 -11.16 -5.88
N VAL A 55 -4.18 -10.99 -4.67
CA VAL A 55 -4.94 -10.71 -3.46
C VAL A 55 -4.63 -9.28 -3.00
N TYR A 56 -5.56 -8.35 -3.21
CA TYR A 56 -5.38 -6.92 -2.89
C TYR A 56 -4.06 -6.32 -3.43
N PRO A 57 -3.83 -6.35 -4.77
CA PRO A 57 -2.61 -5.80 -5.34
C PRO A 57 -2.48 -4.30 -5.01
N TRP A 58 -1.27 -3.87 -4.65
CA TRP A 58 -1.02 -2.53 -4.10
C TRP A 58 -0.10 -1.67 -4.96
N ALA A 59 1.07 -2.20 -5.32
CA ALA A 59 2.05 -1.53 -6.17
C ALA A 59 2.61 -2.50 -7.20
N LEU A 60 3.15 -1.95 -8.29
CA LEU A 60 3.86 -2.71 -9.30
C LEU A 60 5.13 -2.00 -9.76
N ALA A 61 6.13 -2.78 -10.16
CA ALA A 61 7.35 -2.30 -10.79
C ALA A 61 7.62 -3.13 -12.05
N PHE A 62 7.85 -2.44 -13.19
CA PHE A 62 8.28 -3.10 -14.41
C PHE A 62 9.76 -3.47 -14.34
N LEU A 63 10.07 -4.68 -14.79
CA LEU A 63 11.43 -5.14 -15.01
C LEU A 63 11.85 -4.81 -16.46
N PRO A 64 13.16 -4.68 -16.75
CA PRO A 64 13.65 -4.35 -18.09
C PRO A 64 13.25 -5.34 -19.19
N ASN A 65 12.93 -6.58 -18.83
CA ASN A 65 12.46 -7.62 -19.75
C ASN A 65 10.94 -7.56 -20.02
N GLY A 66 10.20 -6.67 -19.37
CA GLY A 66 8.75 -6.54 -19.50
C GLY A 66 7.94 -7.28 -18.43
N ASP A 67 8.59 -8.07 -17.56
CA ASP A 67 7.94 -8.67 -16.40
C ASP A 67 7.55 -7.60 -15.38
N MET A 68 6.67 -7.95 -14.44
CA MET A 68 6.26 -7.06 -13.36
C MET A 68 6.37 -7.73 -12.00
N LEU A 69 6.94 -6.99 -11.05
CA LEU A 69 6.82 -7.29 -9.63
C LEU A 69 5.53 -6.63 -9.11
N VAL A 70 4.76 -7.33 -8.28
CA VAL A 70 3.52 -6.80 -7.69
C VAL A 70 3.46 -7.11 -6.19
N THR A 71 3.25 -6.08 -5.37
CA THR A 71 3.02 -6.24 -3.94
C THR A 71 1.55 -6.44 -3.64
N GLU A 72 1.25 -7.20 -2.59
CA GLU A 72 -0.11 -7.44 -2.11
C GLU A 72 -0.29 -6.78 -0.73
N GLN A 73 -1.31 -5.92 -0.59
CA GLN A 73 -1.58 -5.22 0.66
C GLN A 73 -1.85 -6.20 1.81
N ASN A 74 -1.40 -5.87 3.02
CA ASN A 74 -1.53 -6.69 4.23
C ASN A 74 -0.86 -8.07 4.12
N ARG A 75 0.06 -8.25 3.17
CA ARG A 75 0.83 -9.47 2.99
C ARG A 75 2.31 -9.15 2.86
N THR A 76 3.14 -10.07 3.29
CA THR A 76 4.59 -10.07 3.02
C THR A 76 4.90 -10.85 1.75
N THR A 77 4.07 -10.66 0.72
CA THR A 77 4.13 -11.40 -0.54
C THR A 77 4.47 -10.47 -1.69
N LEU A 78 5.53 -10.82 -2.43
CA LEU A 78 5.85 -10.22 -3.72
C LEU A 78 5.48 -11.22 -4.82
N ARG A 79 4.76 -10.77 -5.84
CA ARG A 79 4.29 -11.59 -6.96
C ARG A 79 5.09 -11.24 -8.20
N LEU A 80 5.32 -12.23 -9.05
CA LEU A 80 5.86 -12.05 -10.39
C LEU A 80 4.74 -12.24 -11.41
N ILE A 81 4.63 -11.31 -12.35
CA ILE A 81 3.87 -11.50 -13.57
C ILE A 81 4.88 -11.63 -14.70
N HIS A 82 4.83 -12.76 -15.38
CA HIS A 82 5.67 -13.08 -16.52
C HIS A 82 4.79 -13.24 -17.77
N ASP A 83 5.10 -12.52 -18.84
CA ASP A 83 4.32 -12.54 -20.09
C ASP A 83 2.80 -12.34 -19.91
N GLY A 84 2.42 -11.51 -18.93
CA GLY A 84 1.01 -11.23 -18.62
C GLY A 84 0.31 -12.33 -17.82
N VAL A 85 1.03 -13.33 -17.32
CA VAL A 85 0.52 -14.41 -16.48
C VAL A 85 1.11 -14.30 -15.08
N LEU A 86 0.27 -14.43 -14.06
CA LEU A 86 0.70 -14.46 -12.67
C LEU A 86 1.43 -15.77 -12.37
N ASP A 87 2.67 -15.68 -11.91
CA ASP A 87 3.39 -16.87 -11.46
C ASP A 87 2.73 -17.44 -10.18
N PRO A 88 2.48 -18.77 -10.12
CA PRO A 88 1.91 -19.38 -8.94
C PRO A 88 2.82 -19.31 -7.71
N LYS A 89 4.15 -19.21 -7.91
CA LYS A 89 5.13 -19.13 -6.84
C LYS A 89 5.39 -17.65 -6.47
N PRO A 90 5.16 -17.25 -5.21
CA PRO A 90 5.53 -15.91 -4.77
C PRO A 90 7.05 -15.78 -4.60
N ILE A 91 7.54 -14.55 -4.74
CA ILE A 91 8.87 -14.14 -4.32
C ILE A 91 8.82 -13.86 -2.80
N THR A 92 9.76 -14.45 -2.06
CA THR A 92 9.86 -14.32 -0.60
C THR A 92 10.87 -13.24 -0.19
N GLY A 93 10.96 -12.95 1.10
CA GLY A 93 11.99 -12.06 1.64
C GLY A 93 11.57 -10.61 1.84
N LEU A 94 10.31 -10.24 1.60
CA LEU A 94 9.80 -8.92 2.04
C LEU A 94 9.88 -8.79 3.57
N PRO A 95 10.13 -7.58 4.09
CA PRO A 95 10.18 -7.35 5.54
C PRO A 95 8.79 -7.57 6.17
N PRO A 96 8.71 -7.77 7.50
CA PRO A 96 7.44 -7.77 8.21
C PRO A 96 6.77 -6.39 8.08
N VAL A 97 5.60 -6.35 7.44
CA VAL A 97 4.86 -5.11 7.19
C VAL A 97 3.81 -4.91 8.27
N SER A 98 3.53 -3.64 8.62
CA SER A 98 2.34 -3.33 9.40
C SER A 98 1.09 -3.78 8.65
N THR A 99 0.18 -4.44 9.35
CA THR A 99 -1.11 -4.86 8.80
C THR A 99 -2.20 -4.05 9.45
N SER A 100 -3.21 -3.66 8.67
CA SER A 100 -4.33 -2.89 9.19
C SER A 100 -5.65 -3.32 8.55
N GLN A 101 -6.69 -3.35 9.38
CA GLN A 101 -8.07 -3.49 8.89
C GLN A 101 -8.52 -2.24 8.13
N ARG A 102 -7.93 -1.07 8.45
CA ARG A 102 -8.10 0.15 7.69
C ARG A 102 -7.10 0.08 6.53
N ARG A 103 -7.60 -0.17 5.32
CA ARG A 103 -6.81 -0.42 4.08
C ARG A 103 -5.90 0.75 3.63
N ASP A 104 -5.83 1.81 4.41
CA ASP A 104 -5.11 3.05 4.15
C ASP A 104 -3.72 3.10 4.82
N THR A 105 -3.29 2.02 5.49
CA THR A 105 -2.13 2.05 6.41
C THR A 105 -1.13 0.90 6.26
N ALA A 106 -1.34 -0.01 5.31
CA ALA A 106 -0.55 -1.23 5.13
C ALA A 106 0.01 -1.38 3.70
N GLY A 107 0.26 -0.24 3.05
CA GLY A 107 0.83 -0.21 1.71
C GLY A 107 2.31 -0.58 1.68
N VAL A 108 2.70 -1.38 0.69
CA VAL A 108 4.09 -1.75 0.40
C VAL A 108 4.37 -1.35 -1.04
N ASP A 109 5.12 -0.29 -1.25
CA ASP A 109 5.53 0.15 -2.58
C ASP A 109 6.83 -0.54 -3.00
N VAL A 110 7.02 -0.71 -4.30
CA VAL A 110 8.20 -1.39 -4.86
C VAL A 110 8.70 -0.65 -6.09
N THR A 111 10.00 -0.52 -6.22
CA THR A 111 10.66 -0.06 -7.44
C THR A 111 11.96 -0.83 -7.65
N VAL A 112 12.53 -0.74 -8.86
CA VAL A 112 13.78 -1.42 -9.20
C VAL A 112 14.84 -0.41 -9.61
N HIS A 113 16.10 -0.74 -9.35
CA HIS A 113 17.22 0.12 -9.74
C HIS A 113 17.23 0.36 -11.26
N PRO A 114 17.62 1.56 -11.76
CA PRO A 114 17.68 1.83 -13.20
C PRO A 114 18.60 0.86 -13.98
N LYS A 115 19.62 0.33 -13.29
CA LYS A 115 20.54 -0.73 -13.79
C LYS A 115 20.14 -2.14 -13.33
N PHE A 116 18.85 -2.41 -13.17
CA PHE A 116 18.37 -3.70 -12.66
C PHE A 116 18.95 -4.90 -13.41
N SER A 117 19.09 -4.82 -14.74
CA SER A 117 19.70 -5.88 -15.57
C SER A 117 21.13 -6.24 -15.17
N GLU A 118 21.84 -5.37 -14.46
CA GLU A 118 23.22 -5.58 -14.01
C GLU A 118 23.28 -6.01 -12.53
N ASN A 119 22.45 -5.41 -11.67
CA ASN A 119 22.60 -5.54 -10.21
C ASN A 119 21.43 -6.23 -9.49
N GLN A 120 20.30 -6.42 -10.16
CA GLN A 120 19.08 -7.04 -9.62
C GLN A 120 18.57 -6.36 -8.33
N LEU A 121 18.85 -5.06 -8.13
CA LEU A 121 18.46 -4.35 -6.92
C LEU A 121 16.99 -3.91 -6.94
N VAL A 122 16.28 -4.28 -5.89
CA VAL A 122 14.87 -3.94 -5.62
C VAL A 122 14.81 -3.07 -4.38
N TYR A 123 13.94 -2.05 -4.41
CA TYR A 123 13.69 -1.14 -3.31
C TYR A 123 12.25 -1.29 -2.87
N VAL A 124 12.06 -1.44 -1.57
CA VAL A 124 10.74 -1.65 -0.97
C VAL A 124 10.51 -0.55 0.06
N ALA A 125 9.46 0.22 -0.16
CA ALA A 125 9.00 1.25 0.75
C ALA A 125 7.76 0.73 1.50
N TYR A 126 7.83 0.70 2.83
CA TYR A 126 6.79 0.08 3.64
C TYR A 126 6.62 0.78 4.99
N TRP A 127 5.57 0.40 5.70
CA TRP A 127 5.35 0.82 7.08
C TRP A 127 5.90 -0.22 8.05
N LYS A 128 7.03 0.09 8.67
CA LYS A 128 7.68 -0.73 9.70
C LYS A 128 6.92 -0.60 11.02
N PRO A 129 6.39 -1.71 11.57
CA PRO A 129 5.70 -1.67 12.85
C PRO A 129 6.66 -1.42 14.02
N GLN A 130 6.18 -0.76 15.06
CA GLN A 130 6.95 -0.58 16.29
C GLN A 130 6.99 -1.89 17.08
N SER A 131 8.17 -2.23 17.62
CA SER A 131 8.26 -3.38 18.52
C SER A 131 7.47 -3.12 19.79
N GLY A 132 6.54 -4.02 20.12
CA GLY A 132 5.69 -3.91 21.31
C GLY A 132 4.44 -3.03 21.14
N ASP A 133 4.27 -2.34 20.01
CA ASP A 133 3.06 -1.57 19.70
C ASP A 133 2.66 -1.77 18.23
N ALA A 134 1.61 -2.55 18.01
CA ALA A 134 1.15 -2.91 16.66
C ALA A 134 0.41 -1.76 15.94
N ASP A 135 -0.04 -0.75 16.69
CA ASP A 135 -0.74 0.40 16.11
C ASP A 135 0.28 1.42 15.55
N LEU A 136 1.44 1.55 16.19
CA LEU A 136 2.50 2.47 15.76
C LEU A 136 3.37 1.90 14.63
N ARG A 137 3.70 2.77 13.68
CA ARG A 137 4.52 2.44 12.52
C ARG A 137 5.25 3.67 11.98
N THR A 138 6.34 3.44 11.27
CA THR A 138 7.07 4.50 10.56
C THR A 138 7.36 4.09 9.12
N ALA A 139 7.50 5.08 8.24
CA ALA A 139 7.90 4.89 6.86
C ALA A 139 9.35 4.40 6.81
N THR A 140 9.62 3.34 6.05
CA THR A 140 10.95 2.73 5.96
C THR A 140 11.20 2.29 4.52
N ILE A 141 12.45 2.44 4.05
CA ILE A 141 12.90 1.93 2.76
C ILE A 141 14.02 0.92 2.99
N VAL A 142 13.84 -0.26 2.41
CA VAL A 142 14.89 -1.27 2.33
C VAL A 142 15.32 -1.48 0.89
N ARG A 143 16.59 -1.79 0.70
CA ARG A 143 17.18 -2.29 -0.54
C ARG A 143 17.46 -3.77 -0.39
N ALA A 144 17.21 -4.55 -1.43
CA ALA A 144 17.54 -5.97 -1.48
C ALA A 144 17.93 -6.38 -2.91
N ARG A 145 18.59 -7.52 -3.06
CA ARG A 145 18.86 -8.14 -4.36
C ARG A 145 17.81 -9.21 -4.66
N LEU A 146 17.24 -9.20 -5.87
CA LEU A 146 16.39 -10.29 -6.36
C LEU A 146 17.27 -11.47 -6.79
N ASP A 147 17.05 -12.63 -6.19
CA ASP A 147 17.72 -13.89 -6.51
C ASP A 147 16.68 -14.99 -6.74
N GLY A 148 16.29 -15.16 -8.00
CA GLY A 148 15.20 -16.04 -8.40
C GLY A 148 13.88 -15.65 -7.73
N TYR A 149 13.45 -16.45 -6.75
CA TYR A 149 12.19 -16.25 -6.02
C TYR A 149 12.40 -15.77 -4.57
N ALA A 150 13.51 -15.08 -4.30
CA ALA A 150 13.78 -14.47 -3.01
C ALA A 150 14.41 -13.08 -3.14
N LEU A 151 14.05 -12.18 -2.24
CA LEU A 151 14.82 -10.98 -1.95
C LEU A 151 15.87 -11.34 -0.88
N VAL A 152 17.13 -11.10 -1.20
CA VAL A 152 18.30 -11.40 -0.35
C VAL A 152 19.12 -10.14 -0.09
N GLU A 153 20.10 -10.21 0.82
CA GLU A 153 21.02 -9.10 1.11
C GLU A 153 20.26 -7.79 1.47
N MET A 154 19.22 -7.94 2.28
CA MET A 154 18.37 -6.82 2.66
C MET A 154 19.11 -5.84 3.58
N GLU A 155 18.99 -4.56 3.24
CA GLU A 155 19.57 -3.45 3.97
C GLU A 155 18.52 -2.34 4.15
N GLU A 156 18.36 -1.84 5.37
CA GLU A 156 17.55 -0.66 5.64
C GLU A 156 18.37 0.59 5.31
N ILE A 157 17.89 1.35 4.33
CA ILE A 157 18.60 2.54 3.82
C ILE A 157 17.94 3.85 4.28
N PHE A 158 16.72 3.78 4.82
CA PHE A 158 16.02 4.92 5.37
C PHE A 158 14.97 4.47 6.40
N GLU A 159 14.94 5.12 7.56
CA GLU A 159 13.86 5.05 8.54
C GLU A 159 13.37 6.46 8.86
N SER A 160 12.06 6.66 8.81
CA SER A 160 11.46 7.94 9.15
C SER A 160 11.45 8.18 10.66
N VAL A 161 11.75 9.42 11.08
CA VAL A 161 11.60 9.85 12.48
C VAL A 161 10.14 10.06 12.89
N SER A 162 9.23 10.14 11.92
CA SER A 162 7.80 10.39 12.14
C SER A 162 7.02 9.07 12.33
N TRP A 163 6.65 8.76 13.58
CA TRP A 163 5.88 7.56 13.97
C TRP A 163 4.38 7.85 14.10
N THR A 164 3.53 7.06 13.46
CA THR A 164 2.08 7.28 13.44
C THR A 164 1.24 6.03 13.67
N ASP A 165 0.03 6.21 14.21
CA ASP A 165 -1.04 5.21 14.23
C ASP A 165 -2.14 5.44 13.17
N GLY A 166 -2.04 6.51 12.37
CA GLY A 166 -3.06 6.93 11.41
C GLY A 166 -2.80 6.65 9.92
N PRO A 167 -3.82 6.90 9.08
CA PRO A 167 -3.71 6.80 7.62
C PRO A 167 -2.56 7.62 7.08
N SER A 168 -1.68 6.96 6.32
CA SER A 168 -0.59 7.61 5.60
C SER A 168 -0.10 6.74 4.45
N SER A 169 0.40 7.39 3.41
CA SER A 169 0.91 6.73 2.21
C SER A 169 2.43 6.82 2.15
N ILE A 170 3.03 5.80 1.54
CA ILE A 170 4.43 5.82 1.11
C ILE A 170 4.49 5.37 -0.35
N ARG A 171 5.29 6.08 -1.15
CA ARG A 171 5.59 5.73 -2.55
C ARG A 171 7.06 5.98 -2.82
N VAL A 172 7.70 5.17 -3.68
CA VAL A 172 9.12 5.27 -4.01
C VAL A 172 9.36 5.03 -5.50
N ILE A 173 10.17 5.88 -6.12
CA ILE A 173 10.59 5.77 -7.52
C ILE A 173 12.02 6.27 -7.69
N PHE A 174 12.70 5.83 -8.75
CA PHE A 174 13.91 6.49 -9.21
C PHE A 174 13.58 7.68 -10.12
N GLY A 175 14.23 8.81 -9.86
CA GLY A 175 14.21 9.98 -10.71
C GLY A 175 15.16 9.85 -11.91
N PRO A 176 15.04 10.74 -12.92
CA PRO A 176 15.93 10.76 -14.08
C PRO A 176 17.37 11.13 -13.74
N ASP A 177 17.62 11.70 -12.56
CA ASP A 177 18.93 12.01 -12.00
C ASP A 177 19.60 10.80 -11.31
N GLY A 178 18.94 9.65 -11.27
CA GLY A 178 19.43 8.43 -10.64
C GLY A 178 19.19 8.35 -9.13
N MET A 179 18.49 9.32 -8.54
CA MET A 179 18.20 9.33 -7.11
C MET A 179 16.86 8.67 -6.78
N LEU A 180 16.73 8.19 -5.55
CA LEU A 180 15.46 7.71 -5.02
C LEU A 180 14.63 8.90 -4.54
N TYR A 181 13.42 9.02 -5.07
CA TYR A 181 12.39 9.92 -4.60
C TYR A 181 11.29 9.13 -3.92
N PHE A 182 10.83 9.63 -2.78
CA PHE A 182 9.74 8.98 -2.07
C PHE A 182 8.87 9.98 -1.34
N THR A 183 7.58 9.64 -1.21
CA THR A 183 6.61 10.46 -0.51
C THR A 183 6.29 9.84 0.84
N ILE A 184 6.12 10.66 1.87
CA ILE A 184 5.55 10.22 3.15
C ILE A 184 4.36 11.13 3.45
N GLY A 185 3.18 10.55 3.60
CA GLY A 185 1.99 11.28 4.01
C GLY A 185 2.08 11.78 5.46
N ALA A 186 1.33 12.84 5.78
CA ALA A 186 1.09 13.23 7.16
C ALA A 186 -0.32 12.75 7.58
N PRO A 187 -0.46 12.08 8.73
CA PRO A 187 -1.76 11.77 9.32
C PRO A 187 -2.52 13.04 9.72
N ILE A 188 -3.83 12.93 9.94
CA ILE A 188 -4.72 14.04 10.30
C ILE A 188 -5.03 14.03 11.81
N SER A 189 -5.91 14.91 12.27
CA SER A 189 -6.01 15.25 13.71
C SER A 189 -6.77 14.24 14.60
N THR A 190 -6.97 12.99 14.17
CA THR A 190 -7.75 11.98 14.92
C THR A 190 -6.92 10.86 15.56
N GLU A 191 -5.60 10.97 15.41
CA GLU A 191 -4.61 9.95 15.74
C GLU A 191 -4.03 10.13 17.15
N LYS A 192 -3.59 9.04 17.80
CA LYS A 192 -2.83 9.16 19.06
C LYS A 192 -1.37 9.54 18.79
N ALA A 193 -0.86 9.16 17.63
CA ALA A 193 0.49 9.48 17.17
C ALA A 193 0.44 9.90 15.70
N GLY A 194 0.97 11.08 15.41
CA GLY A 194 0.78 11.67 14.10
C GLY A 194 0.20 13.05 14.17
N GLU A 195 0.80 13.99 13.44
CA GLU A 195 0.31 15.36 13.38
C GLU A 195 0.37 15.89 11.95
N ALA A 196 -0.69 16.59 11.53
CA ALA A 196 -0.70 17.30 10.25
C ALA A 196 0.44 18.33 10.15
N MET A 197 0.89 18.87 11.30
CA MET A 197 1.96 19.88 11.38
C MET A 197 3.34 19.35 11.00
N TRP A 198 3.56 18.03 10.96
CA TRP A 198 4.80 17.46 10.40
C TRP A 198 5.10 17.98 8.99
N SER A 199 4.06 18.26 8.20
CA SER A 199 4.18 18.84 6.87
C SER A 199 4.90 20.19 6.87
N GLN A 200 4.83 20.95 7.96
CA GLN A 200 5.49 22.26 8.13
C GLN A 200 6.75 22.20 9.00
N ALA A 201 6.99 21.09 9.70
CA ALA A 201 8.16 20.90 10.53
C ALA A 201 9.35 20.40 9.66
N PRO A 202 10.52 21.08 9.68
CA PRO A 202 11.68 20.70 8.87
C PRO A 202 12.45 19.50 9.44
N ASP A 203 12.30 19.21 10.74
CA ASP A 203 12.88 18.07 11.45
C ASP A 203 11.98 16.82 11.40
N GLN A 204 10.94 16.83 10.57
CA GLN A 204 10.01 15.73 10.38
C GLN A 204 9.97 15.31 8.91
N HIS A 205 9.76 14.00 8.71
CA HIS A 205 9.67 13.41 7.38
C HIS A 205 8.23 13.32 6.86
N GLY A 206 7.23 13.40 7.74
CA GLY A 206 5.82 13.38 7.38
C GLY A 206 5.38 14.58 6.52
N GLY A 207 4.55 14.31 5.51
CA GLY A 207 3.97 15.31 4.61
C GLY A 207 4.97 15.86 3.58
N LYS A 208 5.92 15.05 3.12
CA LYS A 208 7.05 15.48 2.27
C LYS A 208 7.27 14.58 1.06
N ILE A 209 8.01 15.13 0.09
CA ILE A 209 8.76 14.38 -0.90
C ILE A 209 10.23 14.45 -0.48
N LEU A 210 10.85 13.30 -0.29
CA LEU A 210 12.24 13.17 0.12
C LEU A 210 13.06 12.58 -1.02
N ARG A 211 14.37 12.89 -1.02
CA ARG A 211 15.32 12.48 -2.04
C ARG A 211 16.61 11.97 -1.39
N ILE A 212 16.99 10.73 -1.70
CA ILE A 212 18.21 10.06 -1.20
C ILE A 212 18.96 9.40 -2.36
N ASN A 213 20.26 9.14 -2.16
CA ASN A 213 21.04 8.28 -3.05
C ASN A 213 20.53 6.83 -2.96
N ASP A 214 20.93 5.98 -3.91
CA ASP A 214 20.52 4.57 -4.00
C ASP A 214 21.06 3.68 -2.85
N ASP A 215 21.97 4.22 -2.03
CA ASP A 215 22.53 3.64 -0.81
C ASP A 215 21.98 4.24 0.48
N GLY A 216 21.04 5.18 0.39
CA GLY A 216 20.43 5.85 1.55
C GLY A 216 21.13 7.13 2.00
N THR A 217 22.29 7.47 1.46
CA THR A 217 22.98 8.71 1.81
C THR A 217 22.26 9.93 1.22
N VAL A 218 22.49 11.11 1.82
CA VAL A 218 21.86 12.36 1.37
C VAL A 218 22.64 12.96 0.20
N PRO A 219 22.00 13.25 -0.95
CA PRO A 219 22.63 13.97 -2.04
C PRO A 219 23.12 15.36 -1.61
N GLN A 220 24.33 15.73 -2.03
CA GLN A 220 24.95 17.01 -1.63
C GLN A 220 24.21 18.25 -2.15
N ASP A 221 23.40 18.09 -3.18
CA ASP A 221 22.60 19.12 -3.83
C ASP A 221 21.14 19.16 -3.33
N ASN A 222 20.81 18.43 -2.26
CA ASN A 222 19.53 18.60 -1.58
C ASN A 222 19.39 20.04 -1.01
N PRO A 223 18.17 20.60 -1.01
CA PRO A 223 17.96 22.02 -0.66
C PRO A 223 18.10 22.34 0.84
N PHE A 224 18.12 21.33 1.71
CA PHE A 224 18.28 21.44 3.16
C PHE A 224 18.73 20.09 3.74
#